data_AF-A0A371CTT7-F1
#
_entry.id   AF-A0A371CTT7-F1
#
_cell.length_a   1.000
_cell.length_b   1.000
_cell.length_c   1.000
_cell.angle_alpha   90.00
_cell.angle_beta   90.00
_cell.angle_gamma   90.00
#
_symmetry.space_group_name_H-M   'P 1'
#
loop_
_entity.id
_entity.type
_entity.pdbx_description
1 polymer ?
#
loop_
_entity_poly.entity_id
_entity_poly.type
_entity_poly.pdbx_seq_one_letter_code
_entity_poly.pdbx_strand_id
1 'polypeptide(L)'
;MSNGNPAHLQTPVLAPSDSSGTITPVSQHSIPLPTAAVATIPDAASHKSKDTHSLSTTLANAPASAKATQTRPDDHSLTFNKFILYENRLRFYVVASNTSDSRHRIIKIDRTSQDELDIVEDEAVYSGKQMSAMLKMLEDGNKQCGGLGKARVFFGIAGTFS
;
A
#
# COMPACT_ATOMS: atom_id res chain seq x y z
N MET A 1 51.33 -36.60 -51.95
CA MET A 1 51.02 -37.62 -50.93
C MET A 1 51.61 -37.13 -49.60
N SER A 2 50.76 -36.63 -48.70
CA SER A 2 51.13 -36.32 -47.31
C SER A 2 49.92 -36.64 -46.44
N ASN A 3 50.06 -37.70 -45.65
CA ASN A 3 49.26 -38.00 -44.46
C ASN A 3 49.42 -36.84 -43.45
N GLY A 4 48.57 -36.55 -42.47
CA GLY A 4 47.40 -37.19 -41.89
C GLY A 4 47.29 -36.67 -40.44
N ASN A 5 46.06 -36.41 -39.97
CA ASN A 5 45.54 -36.53 -38.59
C ASN A 5 44.55 -35.39 -38.23
N PRO A 6 43.23 -35.67 -38.11
CA PRO A 6 42.30 -34.76 -37.42
C PRO A 6 42.23 -35.09 -35.93
N ALA A 7 42.43 -34.08 -35.08
CA ALA A 7 42.33 -34.17 -33.63
C ALA A 7 40.90 -34.53 -33.19
N HIS A 8 40.78 -35.64 -32.45
CA HIS A 8 39.57 -36.12 -31.80
C HIS A 8 39.35 -35.35 -30.50
N LEU A 9 38.36 -34.43 -30.45
CA LEU A 9 37.91 -33.83 -29.19
C LEU A 9 36.98 -34.80 -28.45
N GLN A 10 37.53 -35.43 -27.42
CA GLN A 10 36.82 -36.22 -26.43
C GLN A 10 35.98 -35.30 -25.53
N THR A 11 34.66 -35.46 -25.54
CA THR A 11 33.76 -34.91 -24.51
C THR A 11 33.73 -35.85 -23.30
N PRO A 12 33.85 -35.35 -22.05
CA PRO A 12 33.49 -36.13 -20.88
C PRO A 12 32.02 -35.87 -20.51
N VAL A 13 31.20 -36.92 -20.56
CA VAL A 13 29.91 -37.01 -19.86
C VAL A 13 30.19 -37.46 -18.43
N LEU A 14 29.73 -36.72 -17.42
CA LEU A 14 29.61 -37.17 -16.04
C LEU A 14 28.35 -36.58 -15.37
N ALA A 15 27.81 -37.37 -14.44
CA ALA A 15 26.40 -37.65 -14.13
C ALA A 15 25.66 -36.66 -13.19
N PRO A 16 24.33 -36.80 -13.01
CA PRO A 16 23.54 -36.04 -12.03
C PRO A 16 23.80 -36.51 -10.59
N SER A 17 24.06 -35.56 -9.69
CA SER A 17 24.13 -35.81 -8.23
C SER A 17 22.76 -35.63 -7.59
N ASP A 18 22.20 -36.75 -7.16
CA ASP A 18 21.07 -36.88 -6.24
C ASP A 18 21.61 -36.87 -4.81
N SER A 19 21.06 -36.06 -3.91
CA SER A 19 21.29 -36.19 -2.45
C SER A 19 20.23 -35.46 -1.65
N SER A 20 19.39 -36.28 -1.01
CA SER A 20 18.30 -35.95 -0.11
C SER A 20 18.79 -35.70 1.33
N GLY A 21 18.18 -34.72 2.01
CA GLY A 21 17.93 -34.72 3.45
C GLY A 21 19.00 -34.18 4.41
N THR A 22 18.69 -33.09 5.12
CA THR A 22 18.82 -32.99 6.59
C THR A 22 17.98 -31.83 7.13
N ILE A 23 17.21 -32.17 8.17
CA ILE A 23 16.24 -31.36 8.91
C ILE A 23 16.95 -30.63 10.05
N THR A 24 16.61 -29.35 10.28
CA THR A 24 16.73 -28.68 11.58
C THR A 24 15.60 -27.66 11.76
N PRO A 25 14.72 -27.80 12.78
CA PRO A 25 13.80 -26.75 13.19
C PRO A 25 14.28 -26.11 14.51
N VAL A 26 14.44 -24.77 14.55
CA VAL A 26 14.67 -23.96 15.76
C VAL A 26 14.56 -22.49 15.32
N SER A 27 13.85 -21.53 15.92
CA SER A 27 13.00 -21.49 17.11
C SER A 27 11.94 -20.41 16.87
N GLN A 28 10.70 -20.68 17.28
CA GLN A 28 9.64 -19.67 17.42
C GLN A 28 10.01 -18.72 18.57
N HIS A 29 9.96 -17.41 18.35
CA HIS A 29 10.00 -16.44 19.43
C HIS A 29 8.58 -15.93 19.70
N SER A 30 7.96 -16.51 20.73
CA SER A 30 6.68 -16.08 21.28
C SER A 30 6.86 -14.80 22.11
N ILE A 31 6.02 -13.81 21.85
CA ILE A 31 5.94 -12.55 22.62
C ILE A 31 5.26 -12.85 23.97
N PRO A 32 5.87 -12.54 25.14
CA PRO A 32 5.16 -12.60 26.40
C PRO A 32 4.42 -11.30 26.70
N LEU A 33 3.14 -11.43 27.05
CA LEU A 33 2.30 -10.41 27.67
C LEU A 33 2.69 -10.26 29.16
N PRO A 34 2.92 -9.05 29.70
CA PRO A 34 2.96 -8.87 31.15
C PRO A 34 1.54 -8.69 31.72
N THR A 35 1.19 -9.62 32.61
CA THR A 35 0.02 -9.66 33.48
C THR A 35 0.18 -8.69 34.67
N ALA A 36 -0.94 -8.13 35.12
CA ALA A 36 -1.08 -7.22 36.26
C ALA A 36 -0.65 -7.81 37.61
N ALA A 37 -0.16 -6.93 38.52
CA ALA A 37 -0.14 -7.16 39.97
C ALA A 37 -0.05 -5.82 40.73
N VAL A 38 -0.48 -5.87 42.00
CA VAL A 38 -1.16 -4.83 42.79
C VAL A 38 -0.28 -4.23 43.91
N ALA A 39 -0.61 -2.99 44.28
CA ALA A 39 -0.43 -2.25 45.55
C ALA A 39 0.97 -2.02 46.18
N THR A 40 1.22 -0.78 46.62
CA THR A 40 1.30 -0.38 48.06
C THR A 40 1.39 1.15 48.21
N ILE A 41 0.64 1.69 49.18
CA ILE A 41 0.50 3.11 49.59
C ILE A 41 1.57 3.43 50.67
N PRO A 42 1.96 4.70 50.92
CA PRO A 42 1.39 5.37 52.09
C PRO A 42 1.09 6.88 51.95
N ASP A 43 0.31 7.31 52.95
CA ASP A 43 -0.39 8.56 53.26
C ASP A 43 0.49 9.75 53.70
N ALA A 44 0.04 11.00 53.45
CA ALA A 44 -0.14 12.07 54.46
C ALA A 44 -0.27 13.50 53.84
N ALA A 45 -1.50 14.06 53.94
CA ALA A 45 -1.93 15.44 54.27
C ALA A 45 -1.17 16.69 53.68
N SER A 46 -1.76 17.84 53.31
CA SER A 46 -3.04 18.47 53.66
C SER A 46 -3.28 19.83 52.95
N HIS A 47 -4.57 20.24 52.85
CA HIS A 47 -5.18 21.59 52.67
C HIS A 47 -4.87 22.39 51.38
N LYS A 48 -5.80 23.07 50.67
CA LYS A 48 -6.95 23.90 51.11
C LYS A 48 -7.90 24.23 49.92
N SER A 49 -9.17 24.42 50.24
CA SER A 49 -10.40 24.54 49.41
C SER A 49 -10.58 25.80 48.55
N LYS A 50 -11.71 25.77 47.78
CA LYS A 50 -12.59 26.82 47.19
C LYS A 50 -12.48 26.99 45.65
N ASP A 51 -13.54 27.02 44.84
CA ASP A 51 -14.96 27.34 45.02
C ASP A 51 -15.88 26.55 44.05
N THR A 52 -17.14 26.42 44.48
CA THR A 52 -18.39 26.10 43.77
C THR A 52 -18.55 26.81 42.41
N HIS A 53 -19.16 26.21 41.37
CA HIS A 53 -20.62 26.19 41.17
C HIS A 53 -21.07 25.02 40.27
N SER A 54 -22.10 24.31 40.73
CA SER A 54 -22.85 23.29 40.00
C SER A 54 -23.93 23.91 39.11
N LEU A 55 -24.07 23.41 37.88
CA LEU A 55 -25.35 23.35 37.17
C LEU A 55 -25.39 22.02 36.40
N SER A 56 -26.33 21.15 36.76
CA SER A 56 -26.65 19.92 36.05
C SER A 56 -27.98 20.09 35.34
N THR A 57 -28.03 19.88 34.03
CA THR A 57 -29.30 19.64 33.33
C THR A 57 -29.12 18.67 32.15
N THR A 58 -29.60 17.45 32.39
CA THR A 58 -30.34 16.54 31.50
C THR A 58 -29.78 16.12 30.12
N LEU A 59 -29.55 14.81 30.05
CA LEU A 59 -29.60 13.87 28.92
C LEU A 59 -30.49 14.31 27.73
N ALA A 60 -29.90 14.37 26.54
CA ALA A 60 -30.63 14.19 25.28
C ALA A 60 -29.82 13.28 24.34
N ASN A 61 -30.41 12.13 24.10
CA ASN A 61 -30.03 11.05 23.20
C ASN A 61 -29.80 11.56 21.76
N ALA A 62 -28.53 11.64 21.33
CA ALA A 62 -28.19 11.91 19.93
C ALA A 62 -28.02 10.56 19.19
N PRO A 63 -28.79 10.28 18.12
CA PRO A 63 -28.59 9.07 17.34
C PRO A 63 -27.21 9.15 16.68
N ALA A 64 -26.51 8.01 16.72
CA ALA A 64 -25.29 7.78 16.00
C ALA A 64 -25.45 8.25 14.56
N SER A 65 -24.61 9.21 14.16
CA SER A 65 -24.48 9.59 12.76
C SER A 65 -23.85 8.42 12.03
N ALA A 66 -24.70 7.46 11.64
CA ALA A 66 -24.41 6.55 10.55
C ALA A 66 -24.13 7.47 9.36
N LYS A 67 -22.84 7.63 9.06
CA LYS A 67 -22.37 8.39 7.91
C LYS A 67 -22.84 7.65 6.67
N ALA A 68 -24.08 7.93 6.28
CA ALA A 68 -24.62 7.53 5.00
C ALA A 68 -23.67 8.08 3.94
N THR A 69 -23.15 7.17 3.11
CA THR A 69 -22.50 7.53 1.85
C THR A 69 -23.57 8.17 0.97
N GLN A 70 -23.78 9.47 1.15
CA GLN A 70 -24.51 10.29 0.18
C GLN A 70 -23.61 10.41 -1.04
N THR A 71 -23.85 9.59 -2.05
CA THR A 71 -23.42 9.88 -3.42
C THR A 71 -24.13 11.17 -3.82
N ARG A 72 -23.40 12.27 -3.70
CA ARG A 72 -23.84 13.61 -4.09
C ARG A 72 -24.04 13.63 -5.62
N PRO A 73 -25.14 14.18 -6.13
CA PRO A 73 -25.44 14.19 -7.57
C PRO A 73 -24.47 15.03 -8.42
N ASP A 74 -23.51 15.72 -7.79
CA ASP A 74 -22.42 16.47 -8.43
C ASP A 74 -21.16 15.64 -8.78
N ASP A 75 -21.07 14.37 -8.37
CA ASP A 75 -19.87 13.55 -8.62
C ASP A 75 -19.64 13.25 -10.11
N HIS A 76 -20.72 13.14 -10.90
CA HIS A 76 -20.67 12.88 -12.34
C HIS A 76 -20.17 14.05 -13.20
N SER A 77 -19.97 15.24 -12.61
CA SER A 77 -19.41 16.39 -13.33
C SER A 77 -17.92 16.63 -13.00
N LEU A 78 -17.21 15.63 -12.47
CA LEU A 78 -15.77 15.72 -12.28
C LEU A 78 -15.03 15.32 -13.55
N THR A 79 -14.73 16.31 -14.39
CA THR A 79 -13.86 16.11 -15.56
C THR A 79 -12.40 16.11 -15.15
N PHE A 80 -11.72 14.99 -15.37
CA PHE A 80 -10.26 14.85 -15.24
C PHE A 80 -9.62 14.94 -16.63
N ASN A 81 -8.55 15.73 -16.76
CA ASN A 81 -7.90 16.00 -18.05
C ASN A 81 -6.37 16.07 -17.99
N LYS A 82 -5.79 15.81 -16.82
CA LYS A 82 -4.35 15.67 -16.62
C LYS A 82 -4.08 14.30 -16.02
N PHE A 83 -3.22 13.52 -16.67
CA PHE A 83 -2.94 12.15 -16.26
C PHE A 83 -1.44 11.97 -16.03
N ILE A 84 -1.10 11.45 -14.86
CA ILE A 84 0.27 11.13 -14.48
C ILE A 84 0.33 9.65 -14.12
N LEU A 85 1.21 8.94 -14.80
CA LEU A 85 1.54 7.55 -14.53
C LEU A 85 2.70 7.49 -13.55
N TYR A 86 2.51 6.70 -12.51
CA TYR A 86 3.55 6.15 -11.66
C TYR A 86 3.56 4.64 -11.82
N GLU A 87 4.70 4.01 -11.59
CA GLU A 87 4.82 2.57 -11.68
C GLU A 87 5.64 2.02 -10.52
N ASN A 88 5.36 0.80 -10.12
CA ASN A 88 6.30 -0.02 -9.40
C ASN A 88 6.38 -1.40 -10.07
N ARG A 89 7.06 -2.36 -9.44
CA ARG A 89 7.25 -3.70 -10.03
C ARG A 89 5.94 -4.46 -10.30
N LEU A 90 4.90 -4.21 -9.51
CA LEU A 90 3.67 -4.99 -9.55
C LEU A 90 2.48 -4.22 -10.12
N ARG A 91 2.51 -2.88 -10.07
CA ARG A 91 1.36 -2.05 -10.42
C ARG A 91 1.75 -0.78 -11.16
N PHE A 92 0.85 -0.37 -12.03
CA PHE A 92 0.74 1.00 -12.49
C PHE A 92 -0.28 1.76 -11.64
N TYR A 93 0.01 3.04 -11.41
CA TYR A 93 -0.88 3.98 -10.73
C TYR A 93 -1.07 5.19 -11.63
N VAL A 94 -2.29 5.44 -12.05
CA VAL A 94 -2.65 6.64 -12.81
C VAL A 94 -3.31 7.62 -11.87
N VAL A 95 -2.69 8.78 -11.68
CA VAL A 95 -3.31 9.93 -11.03
C VAL A 95 -4.02 10.76 -12.09
N ALA A 96 -5.33 10.88 -11.97
CA ALA A 96 -6.18 11.71 -12.82
C ALA A 96 -6.53 12.99 -12.06
N SER A 97 -6.13 14.16 -12.57
CA SER A 97 -6.40 15.48 -11.97
C SER A 97 -7.36 16.29 -12.82
N ASN A 98 -8.20 17.09 -12.16
CA ASN A 98 -9.02 18.10 -12.82
C ASN A 98 -8.17 19.29 -13.29
N THR A 99 -8.74 20.18 -14.10
CA THR A 99 -8.03 21.34 -14.69
C THR A 99 -7.28 22.17 -13.66
N SER A 100 -7.88 22.42 -12.49
CA SER A 100 -7.30 23.25 -11.43
C SER A 100 -6.36 22.50 -10.47
N ASP A 101 -6.13 21.20 -10.66
CA ASP A 101 -5.28 20.37 -9.78
C ASP A 101 -5.73 20.37 -8.30
N SER A 102 -7.04 20.48 -8.10
CA SER A 102 -7.65 20.52 -6.75
C SER A 102 -8.34 19.22 -6.38
N ARG A 103 -8.65 18.39 -7.37
CA ARG A 103 -9.36 17.12 -7.23
C ARG A 103 -8.64 16.06 -8.03
N HIS A 104 -8.38 14.93 -7.39
CA HIS A 104 -7.63 13.83 -7.97
C HIS A 104 -8.32 12.50 -7.71
N ARG A 105 -8.21 11.57 -8.67
CA ARG A 105 -8.51 10.14 -8.49
C ARG A 105 -7.27 9.31 -8.79
N ILE A 106 -7.23 8.09 -8.28
CA ILE A 106 -6.17 7.13 -8.58
C ILE A 106 -6.77 5.86 -9.19
N ILE A 107 -6.21 5.41 -10.30
CA ILE A 107 -6.54 4.14 -10.92
C ILE A 107 -5.35 3.21 -10.74
N LYS A 108 -5.59 1.97 -10.34
CA LYS A 108 -4.56 0.95 -10.11
C LYS A 108 -4.72 -0.12 -11.19
N ILE A 109 -3.60 -0.50 -11.80
CA ILE A 109 -3.57 -1.55 -12.81
C ILE A 109 -2.53 -2.57 -12.39
N ASP A 110 -2.91 -3.84 -12.31
CA ASP A 110 -1.98 -4.92 -12.05
C ASP A 110 -1.11 -5.22 -13.28
N ARG A 111 0.19 -5.40 -13.08
CA ARG A 111 1.17 -5.67 -14.15
C ARG A 111 1.52 -7.15 -14.28
N THR A 112 1.03 -7.98 -13.36
CA THR A 112 1.43 -9.38 -13.24
C THR A 112 0.45 -10.34 -13.91
N SER A 113 -0.79 -9.90 -14.15
CA SER A 113 -1.78 -10.64 -14.91
C SER A 113 -1.41 -10.61 -16.39
N GLN A 114 -1.04 -11.77 -16.93
CA GLN A 114 -0.50 -11.90 -18.29
C GLN A 114 -1.60 -12.00 -19.37
N ASP A 115 -2.78 -12.50 -18.98
CA ASP A 115 -3.91 -12.77 -19.90
C ASP A 115 -5.12 -11.85 -19.67
N GLU A 116 -5.25 -11.24 -18.50
CA GLU A 116 -6.40 -10.39 -18.15
C GLU A 116 -5.93 -9.09 -17.50
N LEU A 117 -6.49 -7.97 -17.95
CA LEU A 117 -6.15 -6.66 -17.41
C LEU A 117 -7.00 -6.38 -16.15
N ASP A 118 -6.39 -6.45 -14.97
CA ASP A 118 -7.04 -6.08 -13.71
C ASP A 118 -6.89 -4.57 -13.45
N ILE A 119 -8.02 -3.85 -13.48
CA ILE A 119 -8.10 -2.41 -13.24
C ILE A 119 -9.04 -2.15 -12.06
N VAL A 120 -8.53 -1.42 -11.07
CA VAL A 120 -9.32 -0.95 -9.94
C VAL A 120 -9.32 0.58 -9.94
N GLU A 121 -10.48 1.17 -10.22
CA GLU A 121 -10.70 2.60 -9.98
C GLU A 121 -11.02 2.82 -8.49
N ASP A 122 -10.39 3.85 -7.92
CA ASP A 122 -10.77 4.38 -6.61
C ASP A 122 -11.77 5.53 -6.81
N GLU A 123 -13.02 5.32 -6.39
CA GLU A 123 -14.09 6.32 -6.49
C GLU A 123 -13.82 7.57 -5.62
N ALA A 124 -12.91 7.46 -4.64
CA ALA A 124 -12.61 8.56 -3.74
C ALA A 124 -11.92 9.74 -4.45
N VAL A 125 -12.41 10.94 -4.18
CA VAL A 125 -11.81 12.19 -4.67
C VAL A 125 -10.87 12.75 -3.61
N TYR A 126 -9.61 12.89 -3.97
CA TYR A 126 -8.54 13.36 -3.11
C TYR A 126 -8.22 14.84 -3.39
N SER A 127 -7.85 15.57 -2.35
CA SER A 127 -7.14 16.85 -2.48
C SER A 127 -5.66 16.63 -2.81
N GLY A 128 -4.97 17.67 -3.30
CA GLY A 128 -3.54 17.58 -3.60
C GLY A 128 -2.67 17.15 -2.41
N LYS A 129 -3.03 17.57 -1.18
CA LYS A 129 -2.35 17.13 0.05
C LYS A 129 -2.54 15.63 0.30
N GLN A 130 -3.77 15.13 0.15
CA GLN A 130 -4.08 13.71 0.34
C GLN A 130 -3.40 12.86 -0.72
N MET A 131 -3.44 13.28 -1.99
CA MET A 131 -2.76 12.59 -3.09
C MET A 131 -1.24 12.54 -2.89
N SER A 132 -0.63 13.66 -2.49
CA SER A 132 0.81 13.72 -2.17
C SER A 132 1.19 12.76 -1.03
N ALA A 133 0.39 12.72 0.04
CA ALA A 133 0.60 11.80 1.14
C ALA A 133 0.46 10.33 0.70
N MET A 134 -0.52 10.04 -0.16
CA MET A 134 -0.72 8.70 -0.71
C MET A 134 0.47 8.25 -1.56
N LEU A 135 0.94 9.10 -2.49
CA LEU A 135 2.11 8.80 -3.32
C LEU A 135 3.36 8.58 -2.47
N LYS A 136 3.55 9.38 -1.43
CA LYS A 136 4.64 9.20 -0.47
C LYS A 136 4.54 7.85 0.26
N MET A 137 3.34 7.47 0.71
CA MET A 137 3.13 6.16 1.33
C MET A 137 3.41 5.00 0.37
N LEU A 138 3.02 5.12 -0.90
CA LEU A 138 3.31 4.11 -1.92
C LEU A 138 4.82 3.99 -2.18
N GLU A 139 5.52 5.12 -2.24
CA GLU A 139 6.97 5.14 -2.36
C GLU A 139 7.64 4.50 -1.14
N ASP A 140 7.26 4.93 0.07
CA ASP A 140 7.81 4.48 1.33
C ASP A 140 7.57 2.97 1.53
N GLY A 141 6.35 2.49 1.25
CA GLY A 141 5.98 1.07 1.34
C GLY A 141 6.69 0.17 0.33
N ASN A 142 7.19 0.73 -0.78
CA ASN A 142 7.89 -0.03 -1.80
C ASN A 142 9.41 0.24 -1.84
N LYS A 143 9.99 1.00 -0.90
CA LYS A 143 11.41 1.38 -0.92
C LYS A 143 12.37 0.20 -1.07
N GLN A 144 12.11 -0.91 -0.35
CA GLN A 144 12.93 -2.13 -0.43
C GLN A 144 12.94 -2.80 -1.81
N CYS A 145 11.97 -2.46 -2.66
CA CYS A 145 11.82 -2.97 -4.02
C CYS A 145 11.98 -1.85 -5.08
N GLY A 146 12.70 -0.78 -4.75
CA GLY A 146 12.99 0.32 -5.67
C GLY A 146 12.04 1.51 -5.59
N GLY A 147 11.09 1.50 -4.66
CA GLY A 147 10.18 2.63 -4.40
C GLY A 147 9.09 2.78 -5.47
N LEU A 148 8.64 4.02 -5.65
CA LEU A 148 7.72 4.43 -6.71
C LEU A 148 8.53 5.04 -7.86
N GLY A 149 8.26 4.59 -9.09
CA GLY A 149 8.91 5.06 -10.30
C GLY A 149 8.65 6.54 -10.59
N LYS A 150 9.42 7.09 -11.53
CA LYS A 150 9.32 8.50 -11.91
C LYS A 150 7.94 8.81 -12.52
N ALA A 151 7.39 9.97 -12.17
CA ALA A 151 6.16 10.49 -12.75
C ALA A 151 6.28 10.67 -14.28
N ARG A 152 5.29 10.20 -15.04
CA ARG A 152 5.18 10.38 -16.50
C ARG A 152 3.82 10.94 -16.87
N VAL A 153 3.79 12.08 -17.54
CA VAL A 153 2.55 12.62 -18.11
C VAL A 153 2.20 11.82 -19.37
N PHE A 154 0.93 11.48 -19.53
CA PHE A 154 0.40 10.85 -20.74
C PHE A 154 -0.99 11.38 -21.07
N PHE A 155 -1.46 11.14 -22.30
CA PHE A 155 -2.72 11.71 -22.82
C PHE A 155 -3.83 10.67 -23.04
N GLY A 156 -3.49 9.38 -23.06
CA GLY A 156 -4.45 8.30 -23.20
C GLY A 156 -3.76 6.95 -23.18
N ILE A 157 -4.57 5.90 -23.04
CA ILE A 157 -4.15 4.50 -23.13
C ILE A 157 -4.70 3.96 -24.44
N ALA A 158 -3.83 3.36 -25.27
CA ALA A 158 -4.22 2.69 -26.49
C ALA A 158 -4.06 1.17 -26.30
N GLY A 159 -4.99 0.40 -26.85
CA GLY A 159 -4.97 -1.05 -26.80
C GLY A 159 -5.54 -1.67 -28.07
N THR A 160 -5.24 -2.94 -28.29
CA THR A 160 -5.79 -3.75 -29.37
C THR A 160 -6.58 -4.89 -28.77
N PHE A 161 -7.73 -5.21 -29.33
CA PHE A 161 -8.46 -6.45 -29.09
C PHE A 161 -8.11 -7.41 -30.23
N SER A 162 -7.76 -8.65 -29.90
CA SER A 162 -7.45 -9.72 -30.87
C SER A 162 -8.40 -10.89 -30.70
#